data_AF-A0A2K6CAP5-F1
#
_entry.id   AF-A0A2K6CAP5-F1
#
_cell.length_a   1.000
_cell.length_b   1.000
_cell.length_c   1.000
_cell.angle_alpha   90.00
_cell.angle_beta   90.00
_cell.angle_gamma   90.00
#
_symmetry.space_group_name_H-M   'P 1'
#
loop_
_entity.id
_entity.type
_entity.pdbx_description
1 polymer ?
#
loop_
_entity_poly.entity_id
_entity_poly.type
_entity_poly.pdbx_seq_one_letter_code
_entity_poly.pdbx_strand_id
1 'polypeptide(L)'
;MGRVIKGQRKGAGSVFPAQGSACLHAVDFAERHGYIKGILKYLFIAAEGIHTDRGKLARASGNYVTVISYNPETKKTRVKLPSGSKKVISSANRAVVGVVAGGGGTDKPILKAGGAYYKYKAKRNCWPRHPFEGGNPQHIGKPSIIRRDAPAGCKVGLTAAHWTGLLQGTKTVQEKES
;
A
#
# COMPACT_ATOMS: atom_id res chain seq x y z
N MET A 1 -7.54 -35.28 -5.15
CA MET A 1 -7.89 -33.93 -4.65
C MET A 1 -6.67 -33.03 -4.71
N GLY A 2 -6.79 -31.82 -5.26
CA GLY A 2 -5.65 -30.89 -5.39
C GLY A 2 -5.22 -30.29 -4.04
N ARG A 3 -3.95 -29.88 -3.93
CA ARG A 3 -3.43 -29.18 -2.74
C ARG A 3 -3.85 -27.71 -2.74
N VAL A 4 -4.15 -27.16 -1.56
CA VAL A 4 -4.47 -25.74 -1.37
C VAL A 4 -3.22 -24.88 -1.59
N ILE A 5 -3.30 -23.91 -2.50
CA ILE A 5 -2.13 -23.11 -2.89
C ILE A 5 -1.74 -22.08 -1.81
N LYS A 6 -0.45 -21.67 -1.80
CA LYS A 6 0.08 -20.65 -0.87
C LYS A 6 -0.71 -19.33 -0.90
N GLY A 7 -1.30 -18.96 -2.05
CA GLY A 7 -2.16 -17.78 -2.17
C GLY A 7 -3.40 -17.84 -1.29
N GLN A 8 -4.06 -19.00 -1.23
CA GLN A 8 -5.27 -19.22 -0.43
C GLN A 8 -4.96 -19.29 1.08
N ARG A 9 -3.83 -19.89 1.46
CA ARG A 9 -3.43 -20.09 2.87
C ARG A 9 -3.07 -18.80 3.62
N LYS A 10 -2.74 -17.71 2.91
CA LYS A 10 -2.37 -16.42 3.52
C LYS A 10 -3.52 -15.72 4.26
N GLY A 11 -4.78 -16.03 3.91
CA GLY A 11 -5.95 -15.41 4.53
C GLY A 11 -6.33 -15.98 5.90
N ALA A 12 -5.83 -17.17 6.25
CA ALA A 12 -6.23 -17.89 7.48
C ALA A 12 -5.56 -17.36 8.76
N GLY A 13 -4.67 -16.36 8.69
CA GLY A 13 -4.11 -15.66 9.85
C GLY A 13 -3.12 -16.43 10.72
N SER A 14 -2.95 -17.75 10.56
CA SER A 14 -2.15 -18.60 11.44
C SER A 14 -0.64 -18.31 11.43
N VAL A 15 0.01 -18.41 10.26
CA VAL A 15 1.47 -18.25 10.10
C VAL A 15 1.84 -16.83 9.62
N PHE A 16 0.86 -15.95 9.40
CA PHE A 16 1.06 -14.62 8.82
C PHE A 16 0.52 -13.45 9.69
N PRO A 17 0.70 -13.42 11.02
CA PRO A 17 0.26 -12.29 11.84
C PRO A 17 1.12 -11.03 11.59
N ALA A 18 0.55 -9.86 11.89
CA ALA A 18 1.21 -8.55 11.79
C ALA A 18 1.16 -7.82 13.15
N GLN A 19 2.14 -6.94 13.40
CA GLN A 19 2.25 -6.17 14.64
C GLN A 19 1.44 -4.84 14.60
N GLY A 20 1.30 -4.21 15.77
CA GLY A 20 0.34 -3.15 16.10
C GLY A 20 0.38 -1.85 15.30
N SER A 21 -0.59 -0.97 15.57
CA SER A 21 -0.89 0.21 14.76
C SER A 21 -0.28 1.49 15.31
N ALA A 22 0.46 2.23 14.48
CA ALA A 22 0.61 3.67 14.67
C ALA A 22 -0.69 4.38 14.22
N CYS A 23 -1.15 5.41 14.93
CA CYS A 23 -2.35 6.15 14.56
C CYS A 23 -2.28 7.60 15.08
N LEU A 24 -2.99 8.51 14.41
CA LEU A 24 -3.23 9.84 14.96
C LEU A 24 -4.04 9.75 16.25
N HIS A 25 -3.94 10.79 17.06
CA HIS A 25 -4.75 10.96 18.27
C HIS A 25 -6.25 10.94 17.92
N ALA A 26 -7.11 10.63 18.89
CA ALA A 26 -8.55 10.62 18.68
C ALA A 26 -9.07 12.05 18.46
N VAL A 27 -10.04 12.21 17.55
CA VAL A 27 -10.67 13.52 17.31
C VAL A 27 -11.61 13.85 18.46
N ASP A 28 -11.11 14.64 19.41
CA ASP A 28 -11.88 15.14 20.56
C ASP A 28 -12.35 16.59 20.34
N PHE A 29 -13.00 17.18 21.35
CA PHE A 29 -13.50 18.55 21.29
C PHE A 29 -12.37 19.57 21.13
N ALA A 30 -11.22 19.32 21.78
CA ALA A 30 -10.08 20.21 21.78
C ALA A 30 -9.40 20.28 20.42
N GLU A 31 -9.34 19.17 19.67
CA GLU A 31 -8.83 19.19 18.29
C GLU A 31 -9.79 19.79 17.25
N ARG A 32 -11.10 19.89 17.55
CA ARG A 32 -12.09 20.49 16.65
C ARG A 32 -12.21 22.01 16.82
N HIS A 33 -12.12 22.49 18.06
CA HIS A 33 -12.39 23.90 18.40
C HIS A 33 -11.14 24.65 18.86
N GLY A 34 -10.02 23.96 19.05
CA GLY A 34 -8.76 24.54 19.51
C GLY A 34 -7.55 23.82 18.93
N TYR A 35 -6.41 23.96 19.60
CA TYR A 35 -5.19 23.23 19.27
C TYR A 35 -4.65 22.54 20.52
N ILE A 36 -4.15 21.31 20.36
CA ILE A 36 -3.45 20.60 21.43
C ILE A 36 -1.95 20.72 21.16
N LYS A 37 -1.21 21.35 22.08
CA LYS A 37 0.25 21.46 21.98
C LYS A 37 0.91 20.28 22.71
N GLY A 38 1.39 19.31 21.95
CA GLY A 38 2.18 18.18 22.45
C GLY A 38 3.68 18.37 22.20
N ILE A 39 4.52 17.73 23.02
CA ILE A 39 5.96 17.60 22.73
C ILE A 39 6.12 16.55 21.64
N LEU A 40 6.59 16.96 20.47
CA LEU A 40 6.77 16.06 19.32
C LEU A 40 8.00 15.17 19.54
N LYS A 41 7.79 13.85 19.57
CA LYS A 41 8.88 12.86 19.45
C LYS A 41 9.12 12.39 18.01
N TYR A 42 8.17 12.56 17.08
CA TYR A 42 8.29 12.07 15.69
C TYR A 42 7.51 12.91 14.65
N LEU A 43 8.10 13.08 13.46
CA LEU A 43 7.50 13.71 12.26
C LEU A 43 6.80 12.64 11.40
N PHE A 44 5.52 12.80 11.10
CA PHE A 44 4.77 11.87 10.24
C PHE A 44 4.06 12.62 9.12
N ILE A 45 3.71 11.94 8.03
CA ILE A 45 2.53 12.29 7.25
C ILE A 45 1.61 11.10 7.37
N ALA A 46 0.45 11.31 7.98
CA ALA A 46 -0.69 10.48 7.76
C ALA A 46 -1.82 11.45 7.38
N ALA A 47 -2.34 11.31 6.16
CA ALA A 47 -3.56 12.01 5.79
C ALA A 47 -4.74 11.07 6.06
N GLU A 48 -5.79 11.61 6.66
CA GLU A 48 -7.03 10.86 6.82
C GLU A 48 -7.69 10.67 5.45
N GLY A 49 -8.04 9.42 5.12
CA GLY A 49 -8.78 9.08 3.90
C GLY A 49 -10.28 9.25 4.06
N ILE A 50 -10.76 9.11 5.30
CA ILE A 50 -12.12 9.39 5.78
C ILE A 50 -11.97 10.15 7.09
N HIS A 51 -12.84 11.11 7.36
CA HIS A 51 -12.83 11.86 8.62
C HIS A 51 -12.83 10.89 9.81
N THR A 52 -11.92 11.09 10.78
CA THR A 52 -11.73 10.26 12.00
C THR A 52 -11.03 8.90 11.81
N ASP A 53 -10.46 8.61 10.64
CA ASP A 53 -9.80 7.32 10.40
C ASP A 53 -8.39 7.16 11.03
N ARG A 54 -7.97 8.17 11.81
CA ARG A 54 -6.69 8.27 12.52
C ARG A 54 -5.46 8.08 11.63
N GLY A 55 -5.59 8.41 10.34
CA GLY A 55 -4.50 8.44 9.37
C GLY A 55 -4.30 7.11 8.64
N LYS A 56 -4.62 7.11 7.34
CA LYS A 56 -4.51 5.93 6.47
C LYS A 56 -3.62 6.13 5.24
N LEU A 57 -3.49 7.37 4.76
CA LEU A 57 -2.78 7.66 3.50
C LEU A 57 -1.31 8.01 3.73
N ALA A 58 -0.47 7.64 2.75
CA ALA A 58 0.95 8.02 2.66
C ALA A 58 1.82 7.72 3.89
N ARG A 59 1.62 6.56 4.53
CA ARG A 59 2.30 6.19 5.78
C ARG A 59 3.65 5.49 5.62
N ALA A 60 4.01 5.11 4.39
CA ALA A 60 5.28 4.45 4.14
C ALA A 60 6.44 5.45 4.21
N SER A 61 7.62 4.96 4.57
CA SER A 61 8.84 5.78 4.67
C SER A 61 9.13 6.54 3.38
N GLY A 62 9.38 7.84 3.47
CA GLY A 62 9.65 8.72 2.33
C GLY A 62 8.44 9.14 1.50
N ASN A 63 7.23 8.65 1.81
CA ASN A 63 6.03 9.06 1.08
C ASN A 63 5.51 10.41 1.55
N TYR A 64 4.82 11.10 0.64
CA TYR A 64 4.09 12.34 0.92
C TYR A 64 2.85 12.50 0.04
N VAL A 65 1.99 13.42 0.43
CA VAL A 65 0.79 13.81 -0.30
C VAL A 65 0.92 15.27 -0.69
N THR A 66 0.60 15.60 -1.94
CA THR A 66 0.59 16.99 -2.40
C THR A 66 -0.84 17.51 -2.44
N VAL A 67 -1.13 18.62 -1.78
CA VAL A 67 -2.41 19.32 -1.92
C VAL A 67 -2.42 20.02 -3.26
N ILE A 68 -3.44 19.77 -4.09
CA ILE A 68 -3.58 20.38 -5.42
C ILE A 68 -4.51 21.58 -5.34
N SER A 69 -5.72 21.38 -4.82
CA SER A 69 -6.73 22.43 -4.79
C SER A 69 -7.69 22.26 -3.62
N TYR A 70 -8.28 23.37 -3.21
CA TYR A 70 -9.32 23.44 -2.19
C TYR A 70 -10.58 24.04 -2.82
N ASN A 71 -11.73 23.41 -2.57
CA ASN A 71 -13.03 23.93 -2.97
C ASN A 71 -13.81 24.36 -1.71
N PRO A 72 -14.03 25.68 -1.50
CA PRO A 72 -14.70 26.21 -0.32
C PRO A 72 -16.20 25.88 -0.27
N GLU A 73 -16.87 25.76 -1.42
CA GLU A 73 -18.32 25.48 -1.49
C GLU A 73 -18.62 24.05 -1.05
N THR A 74 -17.84 23.10 -1.55
CA THR A 74 -18.03 21.68 -1.26
C THR A 74 -17.25 21.19 -0.05
N LYS A 75 -16.41 22.05 0.56
CA LYS A 75 -15.50 21.72 1.68
C LYS A 75 -14.68 20.46 1.43
N LYS A 76 -14.17 20.37 0.20
CA LYS A 76 -13.38 19.24 -0.29
C LYS A 76 -12.03 19.72 -0.77
N THR A 77 -11.01 18.91 -0.50
CA THR A 77 -9.63 19.14 -0.91
C THR A 77 -9.22 18.05 -1.88
N ARG A 78 -8.65 18.43 -3.04
CA ARG A 78 -8.07 17.50 -3.99
C ARG A 78 -6.59 17.31 -3.67
N VAL A 79 -6.18 16.07 -3.51
CA VAL A 79 -4.82 15.69 -3.16
C VAL A 79 -4.22 14.70 -4.16
N LYS A 80 -2.91 14.76 -4.38
CA LYS A 80 -2.14 13.80 -5.17
C LYS A 80 -1.53 12.77 -4.23
N LEU A 81 -1.86 11.50 -4.44
CA LEU A 81 -1.31 10.37 -3.69
C LEU A 81 0.10 10.00 -4.17
N PRO A 82 0.91 9.28 -3.37
CA PRO A 82 2.21 8.75 -3.80
C PRO A 82 2.15 7.86 -5.04
N SER A 83 0.98 7.28 -5.34
CA SER A 83 0.73 6.51 -6.56
C SER A 83 0.66 7.36 -7.84
N GLY A 84 0.60 8.69 -7.69
CA GLY A 84 0.33 9.66 -8.75
C GLY A 84 -1.16 9.94 -8.97
N SER A 85 -2.05 9.12 -8.41
CA SER A 85 -3.50 9.27 -8.54
C SER A 85 -4.01 10.46 -7.73
N LYS A 86 -4.96 11.21 -8.28
CA LYS A 86 -5.65 12.29 -7.59
C LYS A 86 -6.81 11.70 -6.78
N LYS A 87 -7.04 12.20 -5.57
CA LYS A 87 -8.17 11.83 -4.73
C LYS A 87 -8.81 13.09 -4.14
N VAL A 88 -10.13 13.13 -4.08
CA VAL A 88 -10.87 14.18 -3.38
C VAL A 88 -11.18 13.68 -1.97
N ILE A 89 -10.84 14.48 -0.97
CA ILE A 89 -11.05 14.18 0.46
C ILE A 89 -11.79 15.34 1.13
N SER A 90 -12.46 15.08 2.25
CA SER A 90 -13.07 16.16 3.04
C SER A 90 -11.98 17.07 3.61
N SER A 91 -12.21 18.38 3.59
CA SER A 91 -11.27 19.36 4.14
C SER A 91 -11.21 19.35 5.67
N ALA A 92 -12.16 18.69 6.35
CA ALA A 92 -12.12 18.46 7.80
C ALA A 92 -11.13 17.34 8.20
N ASN A 93 -10.51 16.65 7.23
CA ASN A 93 -9.55 15.59 7.49
C ASN A 93 -8.23 16.16 8.03
N ARG A 94 -7.67 15.51 9.05
CA ARG A 94 -6.37 15.89 9.60
C ARG A 94 -5.23 15.36 8.72
N ALA A 95 -4.15 16.13 8.68
CA ALA A 95 -2.88 15.73 8.09
C ALA A 95 -1.74 16.28 8.93
N VAL A 96 -0.63 15.55 8.96
CA VAL A 96 0.61 16.02 9.58
C VAL A 96 1.49 16.61 8.47
N VAL A 97 2.04 17.80 8.73
CA VAL A 97 2.88 18.56 7.79
C VAL A 97 4.30 17.98 7.81
N GLY A 98 4.87 17.72 6.64
CA GLY A 98 6.25 17.25 6.51
C GLY A 98 6.40 16.21 5.40
N VAL A 99 7.38 15.32 5.56
CA VAL A 99 7.61 14.08 4.77
C VAL A 99 7.80 12.94 5.78
N VAL A 100 7.31 11.73 5.47
CA VAL A 100 7.57 10.58 6.35
C VAL A 100 9.07 10.29 6.38
N ALA A 101 9.64 10.24 7.59
CA ALA A 101 11.06 9.96 7.79
C ALA A 101 11.50 8.60 7.21
N GLY A 102 12.81 8.42 7.02
CA GLY A 102 13.41 7.16 6.56
C GLY A 102 13.29 6.88 5.05
N GLY A 103 13.15 7.93 4.23
CA GLY A 103 13.23 7.80 2.76
C GLY A 103 14.57 7.24 2.27
N GLY A 104 14.60 6.72 1.04
CA GLY A 104 15.82 6.20 0.38
C GLY A 104 16.21 4.77 0.74
N GLY A 105 15.54 4.13 1.71
CA GLY A 105 15.82 2.74 2.09
C GLY A 105 15.55 1.71 0.99
N THR A 106 14.80 2.07 -0.05
CA THR A 106 14.51 1.23 -1.23
C THR A 106 15.58 1.30 -2.31
N ASP A 107 16.40 2.36 -2.32
CA ASP A 107 17.32 2.65 -3.41
C ASP A 107 18.59 1.79 -3.28
N LYS A 108 18.94 1.40 -2.05
CA LYS A 108 20.05 0.48 -1.78
C LYS A 108 19.65 -0.97 -2.16
N PRO A 109 20.36 -1.61 -3.11
CA PRO A 109 20.05 -2.98 -3.50
C PRO A 109 20.39 -3.97 -2.36
N ILE A 110 19.60 -5.05 -2.27
CA ILE A 110 19.87 -6.15 -1.33
C ILE A 110 20.77 -7.17 -2.02
N LEU A 111 22.03 -7.23 -1.61
CA LEU A 111 23.05 -8.04 -2.28
C LEU A 111 23.11 -9.50 -1.79
N LYS A 112 22.54 -9.81 -0.63
CA LYS A 112 22.61 -11.14 0.00
C LYS A 112 21.23 -11.66 0.38
N ALA A 113 20.98 -12.95 0.14
CA ALA A 113 19.77 -13.64 0.59
C ALA A 113 19.57 -13.53 2.11
N GLY A 114 20.65 -13.58 2.91
CA GLY A 114 20.59 -13.38 4.36
C GLY A 114 20.05 -12.00 4.77
N GLY A 115 20.37 -10.94 4.01
CA GLY A 115 19.79 -9.61 4.25
C GLY A 115 18.28 -9.57 3.99
N ALA A 116 17.82 -10.26 2.94
CA ALA A 116 16.38 -10.42 2.67
C ALA A 116 15.70 -11.25 3.78
N TYR A 117 16.34 -12.31 4.26
CA TYR A 117 15.83 -13.13 5.36
C TYR A 117 15.51 -12.29 6.60
N TYR A 118 16.49 -11.52 7.10
CA TYR A 118 16.27 -10.68 8.29
C TYR A 118 15.22 -9.58 8.07
N LYS A 119 15.14 -9.01 6.86
CA LYS A 119 14.09 -8.04 6.48
C LYS A 119 12.68 -8.62 6.57
N TYR A 120 12.50 -9.87 6.14
CA TYR A 120 11.18 -10.54 6.15
C TYR A 120 10.89 -11.28 7.45
N LYS A 121 11.92 -11.63 8.25
CA LYS A 121 11.77 -12.26 9.57
C LYS A 121 10.95 -11.39 10.54
N ALA A 122 11.16 -10.07 10.52
CA ALA A 122 10.40 -9.12 11.34
C ALA A 122 8.98 -8.82 10.79
N LYS A 123 8.64 -9.36 9.62
CA LYS A 123 7.33 -9.19 8.98
C LYS A 123 6.64 -10.55 8.91
N ARG A 124 5.48 -10.60 8.23
CA ARG A 124 4.84 -11.88 7.90
C ARG A 124 5.77 -12.79 7.10
N ASN A 125 5.65 -14.10 7.32
CA ASN A 125 6.43 -15.16 6.66
C ASN A 125 6.19 -15.22 5.14
N CYS A 126 6.79 -14.34 4.34
CA CYS A 126 6.56 -14.27 2.89
C CYS A 126 7.82 -14.51 2.03
N TRP A 127 8.90 -15.02 2.64
CA TRP A 127 10.18 -15.33 2.01
C TRP A 127 10.73 -16.65 2.58
N PRO A 128 11.35 -17.54 1.78
CA PRO A 128 11.56 -17.45 0.33
C PRO A 128 10.27 -17.67 -0.49
N ARG A 129 10.31 -17.29 -1.77
CA ARG A 129 9.21 -17.51 -2.73
C ARG A 129 9.60 -18.64 -3.67
N HIS A 130 8.74 -19.65 -3.78
CA HIS A 130 8.93 -20.75 -4.71
C HIS A 130 8.37 -20.36 -6.09
N PRO A 131 9.06 -20.70 -7.20
CA PRO A 131 8.54 -20.56 -8.56
C PRO A 131 7.28 -21.41 -8.79
N PHE A 132 6.59 -21.16 -9.90
CA PHE A 132 5.49 -22.02 -10.32
C PHE A 132 6.03 -23.43 -10.60
N GLU A 133 5.45 -24.46 -9.98
CA GLU A 133 5.80 -25.86 -10.25
C GLU A 133 5.20 -26.26 -11.61
N GLY A 134 6.02 -26.85 -12.48
CA GLY A 134 5.67 -27.22 -13.85
C GLY A 134 6.19 -28.62 -14.14
N GLY A 135 5.87 -29.15 -15.32
CA GLY A 135 6.45 -30.40 -15.81
C GLY A 135 7.87 -30.21 -16.35
N ASN A 136 8.44 -31.26 -16.93
CA ASN A 136 9.67 -31.19 -17.71
C ASN A 136 9.31 -31.07 -19.21
N PRO A 137 9.75 -30.03 -19.96
CA PRO A 137 10.58 -28.89 -19.53
C PRO A 137 9.80 -27.86 -18.70
N GLN A 138 10.50 -27.09 -17.87
CA GLN A 138 9.87 -26.11 -16.97
C GLN A 138 9.23 -24.97 -17.78
N HIS A 139 7.90 -24.97 -17.88
CA HIS A 139 7.13 -23.92 -18.54
C HIS A 139 5.73 -23.77 -17.89
N ILE A 140 5.05 -22.65 -18.15
CA ILE A 140 3.72 -22.37 -17.57
C ILE A 140 2.62 -23.20 -18.27
N GLY A 141 2.81 -23.53 -19.56
CA GLY A 141 1.89 -24.30 -20.40
C GLY A 141 0.67 -23.52 -20.87
N LYS A 142 0.00 -22.83 -19.95
CA LYS A 142 -1.18 -21.99 -20.21
C LYS A 142 -0.86 -20.50 -20.15
N PRO A 143 -1.70 -19.63 -20.73
CA PRO A 143 -1.54 -18.19 -20.58
C PRO A 143 -1.50 -17.80 -19.09
N SER A 144 -0.54 -16.94 -18.73
CA SER A 144 -0.37 -16.45 -17.36
C SER A 144 -1.37 -15.36 -16.96
N ILE A 145 -2.18 -14.89 -17.93
CA ILE A 145 -3.22 -13.87 -17.74
C ILE A 145 -4.50 -14.55 -17.26
N ILE A 146 -5.00 -14.17 -16.10
CA ILE A 146 -6.18 -14.77 -15.49
C ILE A 146 -7.30 -13.74 -15.36
N ARG A 147 -8.55 -14.15 -15.64
CA ARG A 147 -9.74 -13.30 -15.48
C ARG A 147 -9.95 -12.87 -14.02
N ARG A 148 -10.56 -11.70 -13.83
CA ARG A 148 -10.91 -11.17 -12.50
C ARG A 148 -11.87 -12.08 -11.73
N ASP A 149 -12.73 -12.80 -12.44
CA ASP A 149 -13.79 -13.65 -11.85
C ASP A 149 -13.34 -15.09 -11.63
N ALA A 150 -12.07 -15.41 -11.94
CA ALA A 150 -11.55 -16.76 -11.72
C ALA A 150 -11.66 -17.18 -10.23
N PRO A 151 -11.91 -18.47 -9.95
CA PRO A 151 -12.07 -18.95 -8.57
C PRO A 151 -10.76 -18.89 -7.78
N ALA A 152 -10.88 -18.91 -6.45
CA ALA A 152 -9.73 -19.00 -5.55
C ALA A 152 -8.98 -20.33 -5.82
N GLY A 153 -7.67 -20.25 -6.05
CA GLY A 153 -6.86 -21.39 -6.51
C GLY A 153 -6.45 -21.29 -7.99
N CYS A 154 -7.29 -20.67 -8.83
CA CYS A 154 -6.99 -20.42 -10.24
C CYS A 154 -6.39 -19.03 -10.50
N LYS A 155 -6.57 -18.08 -9.58
CA LYS A 155 -5.98 -16.72 -9.59
C LYS A 155 -4.48 -16.73 -9.30
N VAL A 156 -3.69 -17.30 -10.21
CA VAL A 156 -2.22 -17.37 -10.12
C VAL A 156 -1.62 -16.87 -11.42
N GLY A 157 -0.73 -15.88 -11.34
CA GLY A 157 -0.18 -15.18 -12.50
C GLY A 157 -0.61 -13.71 -12.55
N LEU A 158 -0.68 -13.16 -13.75
CA LEU A 158 -1.10 -11.79 -14.02
C LEU A 158 -2.64 -11.69 -13.99
N THR A 159 -3.21 -11.34 -12.84
CA THR A 159 -4.67 -11.31 -12.67
C THR A 159 -5.25 -9.99 -13.19
N ALA A 160 -6.20 -10.08 -14.12
CA ALA A 160 -6.88 -8.94 -14.75
C ALA A 160 -5.89 -7.91 -15.33
N ALA A 161 -4.79 -8.39 -15.90
CA ALA A 161 -3.81 -7.53 -16.55
C ALA A 161 -4.41 -6.96 -17.83
N HIS A 162 -4.44 -5.63 -17.92
CA HIS A 162 -4.84 -4.92 -19.14
C HIS A 162 -3.71 -4.89 -20.18
N TRP A 163 -2.46 -4.91 -19.72
CA TRP A 163 -1.25 -4.84 -20.54
C TRP A 163 -0.22 -5.83 -20.00
N THR A 164 0.58 -6.42 -20.90
CA THR A 164 1.69 -7.34 -20.57
C THR A 164 2.98 -6.89 -21.23
N GLY A 165 4.12 -7.33 -20.69
CA GLY A 165 5.45 -6.92 -21.16
C GLY A 165 6.02 -5.72 -20.38
N LEU A 166 7.21 -5.28 -20.78
CA LEU A 166 7.85 -4.09 -20.24
C LEU A 166 7.17 -2.84 -20.81
N LEU A 167 6.80 -1.89 -19.95
CA LEU A 167 6.28 -0.60 -20.40
C LEU A 167 7.41 0.19 -21.09
N GLN A 168 7.23 0.48 -22.37
CA GLN A 168 8.07 1.40 -23.13
C GLN A 168 7.32 2.74 -23.27
N GLY A 169 7.93 3.83 -22.79
CA GLY A 169 7.32 5.17 -22.79
C GLY A 169 6.74 5.61 -21.43
N THR A 170 5.96 6.68 -21.45
CA THR A 170 5.46 7.34 -20.24
C THR A 170 4.32 6.56 -19.59
N LYS A 171 4.42 6.31 -18.29
CA LYS A 171 3.35 5.69 -17.51
C LYS A 171 2.17 6.65 -17.38
N THR A 172 1.07 6.36 -18.06
CA THR A 172 -0.20 7.05 -17.83
C THR A 172 -0.82 6.56 -16.51
N VAL A 173 -1.11 7.49 -15.61
CA VAL A 173 -1.85 7.17 -14.39
C VAL A 173 -3.32 7.09 -14.79
N GLN A 174 -3.94 5.92 -14.62
CA GLN A 174 -5.39 5.80 -14.78
C GLN A 174 -6.07 6.73 -13.77
N GLU A 175 -6.74 7.78 -14.26
CA GLU A 175 -7.61 8.61 -13.45
C GLU A 175 -8.82 7.75 -13.07
N LYS A 176 -8.82 7.22 -11.84
CA LYS A 176 -10.02 6.62 -11.27
C LYS A 176 -10.84 7.75 -10.68
N GLU A 177 -11.87 8.17 -11.40
CA GLU A 177 -12.95 8.95 -10.78
C GLU A 177 -13.52 8.11 -9.63
N SER A 178 -13.41 8.67 -8.42
CA SER A 178 -13.90 8.07 -7.17
C SER A 178 -14.86 9.05 -6.53
#